data_AF-A0A5B6WDJ6-F1
#
_entry.id   AF-A0A5B6WDJ6-F1
#
_cell.length_a   1.000
_cell.length_b   1.000
_cell.length_c   1.000
_cell.angle_alpha   90.00
_cell.angle_beta   90.00
_cell.angle_gamma   90.00
#
_symmetry.space_group_name_H-M   'P 1'
#
loop_
_entity.id
_entity.type
_entity.pdbx_description
1 polymer ?
#
loop_
_entity_poly.entity_id
_entity_poly.type
_entity_poly.pdbx_seq_one_letter_code
_entity_poly.pdbx_strand_id
1 'polypeptide(L)'
;MQRRWQMQSRVAGEPIVLGEYPSPPPEYETCLGDLYSVAWMEDSDIHNLRKETLHQQYELVKRRTINGNSAYGSHVMQFDDIGISMDNLFTCLGTNPANDNFKFIDGNSLLPPTKAVNQRNADLVHFWDKYRKVPDGSVRKDEAQKQVMEAMSHRMHVDNSIQLIGKLLFGVERGPEVLNTVRPAGQPLDDDWKCLKKMVRTFETHCG
;
A
#
# COMPACT_ATOMS: atom_id res chain seq x y z
N MET A 1 -3.19 -22.21 -16.67
CA MET A 1 -4.13 -21.52 -15.74
C MET A 1 -3.39 -20.36 -15.08
N GLN A 2 -3.48 -19.16 -15.64
CA GLN A 2 -2.93 -17.95 -15.04
C GLN A 2 -3.83 -17.54 -13.85
N ARG A 3 -3.34 -17.76 -12.63
CA ARG A 3 -3.99 -17.23 -11.42
C ARG A 3 -3.46 -15.81 -11.21
N ARG A 4 -4.32 -14.84 -11.48
CA ARG A 4 -4.11 -13.42 -11.20
C ARG A 4 -4.15 -13.24 -9.68
N TRP A 5 -3.00 -13.08 -9.06
CA TRP A 5 -2.88 -12.67 -7.66
C TRP A 5 -3.33 -11.21 -7.55
N GLN A 6 -4.50 -10.96 -6.96
CA GLN A 6 -4.85 -9.64 -6.45
C GLN A 6 -4.50 -9.62 -4.97
N MET A 7 -3.35 -9.04 -4.63
CA MET A 7 -2.98 -8.70 -3.26
C MET A 7 -3.85 -7.53 -2.80
N GLN A 8 -4.87 -7.80 -1.99
CA GLN A 8 -5.54 -6.79 -1.18
C GLN A 8 -4.77 -6.60 0.13
N SER A 9 -3.63 -5.93 0.05
CA SER A 9 -2.99 -5.34 1.22
C SER A 9 -3.41 -3.87 1.28
N ARG A 10 -3.76 -3.36 2.46
CA ARG A 10 -3.68 -1.91 2.72
C ARG A 10 -2.19 -1.58 2.77
N VAL A 11 -1.57 -1.50 1.60
CA VAL A 11 -0.14 -1.26 1.45
C VAL A 11 0.08 0.18 1.89
N ALA A 12 0.87 0.37 2.94
CA ALA A 12 1.52 1.66 3.13
C ALA A 12 2.55 1.76 2.00
N GLY A 13 2.43 2.79 1.15
CA GLY A 13 3.48 3.08 0.18
C GLY A 13 4.75 3.35 0.96
N GLU A 14 5.86 2.72 0.57
CA GLU A 14 7.16 3.33 0.79
C GLU A 14 7.14 4.60 -0.03
N PRO A 15 7.50 5.71 0.58
CA PRO A 15 7.96 6.81 -0.14
C PRO A 15 9.48 6.75 -0.14
N ILE A 16 10.01 6.71 -1.33
CA ILE A 16 10.99 7.72 -1.62
C ILE A 16 10.16 9.02 -1.85
N VAL A 17 9.81 9.74 -0.78
CA VAL A 17 8.99 10.98 -0.83
C VAL A 17 9.91 12.16 -0.90
N LEU A 18 9.45 13.13 -1.66
CA LEU A 18 9.93 14.49 -1.72
C LEU A 18 10.19 15.07 -0.33
N GLY A 19 11.47 15.16 0.03
CA GLY A 19 11.94 15.76 1.29
C GLY A 19 12.14 14.80 2.46
N GLU A 20 12.12 13.48 2.26
CA GLU A 20 12.33 12.48 3.32
C GLU A 20 13.46 11.49 2.97
N TYR A 21 14.27 11.05 3.94
CA TYR A 21 15.48 10.27 3.68
C TYR A 21 15.25 8.75 3.72
N PRO A 22 15.74 7.97 2.71
CA PRO A 22 16.40 8.44 1.48
C PRO A 22 15.42 9.10 0.50
N SER A 23 15.77 10.31 0.03
CA SER A 23 14.94 11.10 -0.89
C SER A 23 15.19 10.70 -2.34
N PRO A 24 14.20 10.85 -3.22
CA PRO A 24 14.44 10.60 -4.63
C PRO A 24 15.36 11.68 -5.17
N PRO A 25 16.00 11.43 -6.33
CA PRO A 25 16.55 12.51 -7.13
C PRO A 25 15.50 13.64 -7.31
N PRO A 26 15.89 14.92 -7.23
CA PRO A 26 14.95 16.06 -7.17
C PRO A 26 13.97 16.17 -8.34
N GLU A 27 14.30 15.56 -9.49
CA GLU A 27 13.46 15.50 -10.68
C GLU A 27 12.20 14.63 -10.52
N TYR A 28 12.16 13.71 -9.54
CA TYR A 28 10.99 12.89 -9.28
C TYR A 28 10.09 13.55 -8.26
N GLU A 29 8.82 13.75 -8.65
CA GLU A 29 7.78 14.33 -7.80
C GLU A 29 6.82 13.29 -7.23
N THR A 30 7.21 12.02 -7.21
CA THR A 30 6.35 10.90 -6.82
C THR A 30 7.15 9.82 -6.06
N CYS A 31 6.43 8.90 -5.43
CA CYS A 31 7.04 7.74 -4.77
C CYS A 31 7.62 6.78 -5.81
N LEU A 32 8.80 6.21 -5.56
CA LEU A 32 9.48 5.29 -6.47
C LEU A 32 9.15 3.80 -6.25
N GLY A 33 8.53 3.45 -5.12
CA GLY A 33 8.26 2.07 -4.74
C GLY A 33 7.16 1.97 -3.69
N ASP A 34 6.97 0.77 -3.14
CA ASP A 34 6.12 0.56 -1.97
C ASP A 34 6.80 -0.34 -0.92
N LEU A 35 6.45 -0.17 0.37
CA LEU A 35 7.25 -0.67 1.50
C LEU A 35 7.34 -2.19 1.51
N TYR A 36 6.24 -2.83 1.15
CA TYR A 36 6.20 -4.28 1.03
C TYR A 36 7.02 -4.74 -0.18
N SER A 37 6.79 -4.13 -1.35
CA SER A 37 7.41 -4.58 -2.59
C SER A 37 8.93 -4.40 -2.59
N VAL A 38 9.41 -3.23 -2.20
CA VAL A 38 10.85 -2.94 -2.13
C VAL A 38 11.52 -3.84 -1.10
N ALA A 39 10.86 -4.11 0.04
CA ALA A 39 11.42 -5.00 1.06
C ALA A 39 11.74 -6.40 0.55
N TRP A 40 10.85 -7.06 -0.20
CA TRP A 40 11.12 -8.41 -0.70
C TRP A 40 12.02 -8.42 -1.95
N MET A 41 11.94 -7.39 -2.79
CA MET A 41 12.79 -7.28 -3.99
C MET A 41 14.25 -7.01 -3.63
N GLU A 42 14.52 -6.02 -2.77
CA GLU A 42 15.90 -5.70 -2.35
C GLU A 42 16.56 -6.85 -1.58
N ASP A 43 15.77 -7.58 -0.79
CA ASP A 43 16.20 -8.80 -0.12
C ASP A 43 16.60 -9.89 -1.13
N SER A 44 15.72 -10.14 -2.12
CA SER A 44 15.97 -11.14 -3.15
C SER A 44 17.17 -10.80 -4.05
N ASP A 45 17.44 -9.51 -4.25
CA ASP A 45 18.52 -9.03 -5.12
C ASP A 45 19.92 -9.25 -4.53
N ILE A 46 20.05 -9.34 -3.20
CA ILE A 46 21.36 -9.44 -2.52
C ILE A 46 21.64 -10.82 -1.93
N HIS A 47 20.61 -11.65 -1.73
CA HIS A 47 20.75 -12.96 -1.09
C HIS A 47 20.84 -14.11 -2.11
N ASN A 48 21.38 -15.24 -1.63
CA ASN A 48 21.39 -16.50 -2.38
C ASN A 48 20.08 -17.24 -2.18
N LEU A 49 19.19 -17.15 -3.18
CA LEU A 49 17.84 -17.71 -3.16
C LEU A 49 17.79 -19.25 -3.08
N ARG A 50 18.92 -19.94 -3.26
CA ARG A 50 19.02 -21.39 -3.03
C ARG A 50 19.19 -21.76 -1.55
N LYS A 51 19.54 -20.79 -0.71
CA LYS A 51 19.77 -20.95 0.73
C LYS A 51 18.69 -20.29 1.58
N GLU A 52 17.98 -19.32 1.00
CA GLU A 52 16.90 -18.61 1.65
C GLU A 52 15.54 -19.26 1.33
N THR A 53 14.72 -19.42 2.36
CA THR A 53 13.36 -19.95 2.28
C THR A 53 12.33 -18.83 2.17
N LEU A 54 11.16 -19.14 1.61
CA LEU A 54 10.00 -18.24 1.58
C LEU A 54 9.63 -17.73 2.98
N HIS A 55 9.77 -18.56 4.01
CA HIS A 55 9.48 -18.22 5.40
C HIS A 55 10.48 -17.18 5.96
N GLN A 56 11.77 -17.34 5.66
CA GLN A 56 12.80 -16.40 6.09
C GLN A 56 12.58 -15.01 5.47
N GLN A 57 12.33 -14.97 4.16
CA GLN A 57 11.97 -13.72 3.49
C GLN A 57 10.69 -13.12 4.05
N TYR A 58 9.65 -13.92 4.31
CA TYR A 58 8.41 -13.44 4.94
C TYR A 58 8.69 -12.72 6.27
N GLU A 59 9.48 -13.31 7.17
CA GLU A 59 9.79 -12.70 8.46
C GLU A 59 10.66 -11.44 8.33
N LEU A 60 11.61 -11.40 7.37
CA LEU A 60 12.39 -10.21 7.06
C LEU A 60 11.51 -9.07 6.55
N VAL A 61 10.68 -9.35 5.55
CA VAL A 61 9.76 -8.39 4.93
C VAL A 61 8.75 -7.88 5.95
N LYS A 62 8.22 -8.75 6.80
CA LYS A 62 7.31 -8.39 7.91
C LYS A 62 7.96 -7.44 8.89
N ARG A 63 9.21 -7.72 9.30
CA ARG A 63 9.97 -6.87 10.23
C ARG A 63 10.30 -5.50 9.64
N ARG A 64 10.59 -5.42 8.33
CA ARG A 64 10.79 -4.13 7.65
C ARG A 64 9.48 -3.36 7.49
N THR A 65 8.43 -4.05 7.06
CA THR A 65 7.13 -3.44 6.70
C THR A 65 6.34 -2.95 7.91
N ILE A 66 6.53 -3.55 9.09
CA ILE A 66 5.93 -3.04 10.33
C ILE A 66 6.51 -1.67 10.73
N ASN A 67 7.68 -1.31 10.20
CA ASN A 67 8.36 -0.02 10.37
C ASN A 67 8.31 0.52 11.82
N GLY A 68 8.84 -0.26 12.77
CA GLY A 68 8.84 0.10 14.19
C GLY A 68 7.46 0.22 14.84
N ASN A 69 6.44 -0.40 14.23
CA ASN A 69 5.03 -0.25 14.61
C ASN A 69 4.52 1.20 14.53
N SER A 70 5.06 1.97 13.59
CA SER A 70 4.61 3.34 13.32
C SER A 70 3.25 3.35 12.62
N ALA A 71 2.57 4.50 12.64
CA ALA A 71 1.31 4.71 11.93
C ALA A 71 1.42 4.55 10.40
N TYR A 72 2.64 4.43 9.88
CA TYR A 72 2.94 4.30 8.46
C TYR A 72 3.47 2.92 8.09
N GLY A 73 3.52 1.97 9.03
CA GLY A 73 3.81 0.56 8.78
C GLY A 73 2.54 -0.27 8.53
N SER A 74 2.71 -1.52 8.12
CA SER A 74 1.60 -2.47 7.98
C SER A 74 1.99 -3.89 8.42
N HIS A 75 0.98 -4.69 8.74
CA HIS A 75 1.18 -6.08 9.14
C HIS A 75 1.17 -6.98 7.90
N VAL A 76 2.31 -7.60 7.60
CA VAL A 76 2.42 -8.57 6.50
C VAL A 76 1.77 -9.87 6.94
N MET A 77 0.79 -10.31 6.16
CA MET A 77 -0.03 -11.49 6.44
C MET A 77 0.39 -12.65 5.53
N GLN A 78 0.20 -13.87 6.02
CA GLN A 78 0.37 -15.10 5.25
C GLN A 78 -0.94 -15.91 5.31
N PHE A 79 -1.27 -16.61 4.24
CA PHE A 79 -2.52 -17.35 4.08
C PHE A 79 -2.26 -18.72 3.44
N ASP A 80 -3.28 -19.59 3.50
CA ASP A 80 -3.27 -20.92 2.90
C ASP A 80 -2.19 -21.86 3.46
N ASP A 81 -1.52 -22.63 2.58
CA ASP A 81 -0.58 -23.68 2.96
C ASP A 81 0.78 -23.10 3.37
N ILE A 82 0.92 -22.87 4.67
CA ILE A 82 2.16 -22.41 5.28
C ILE A 82 3.30 -23.43 5.09
N GLY A 83 3.01 -24.71 4.80
CA GLY A 83 4.04 -25.72 4.52
C GLY A 83 4.95 -25.35 3.35
N ILE A 84 4.39 -24.70 2.32
CA ILE A 84 5.14 -24.21 1.14
C ILE A 84 6.19 -23.17 1.55
N SER A 85 6.00 -22.45 2.66
CA SER A 85 6.95 -21.43 3.12
C SER A 85 8.34 -22.00 3.47
N MET A 86 8.45 -23.31 3.67
CA MET A 86 9.74 -23.99 3.91
C MET A 86 10.55 -24.22 2.63
N ASP A 87 9.95 -24.04 1.44
CA ASP A 87 10.67 -24.16 0.17
C ASP A 87 11.62 -22.98 -0.03
N ASN A 88 12.76 -23.26 -0.67
CA ASN A 88 13.72 -22.23 -1.04
C ASN A 88 13.13 -21.30 -2.11
N LEU A 89 13.44 -20.01 -2.02
CA LEU A 89 12.97 -18.95 -2.93
C LEU A 89 13.28 -19.25 -4.40
N PHE A 90 14.40 -19.94 -4.68
CA PHE A 90 14.80 -20.21 -6.07
C PHE A 90 13.77 -20.99 -6.87
N THR A 91 12.91 -21.76 -6.21
CA THR A 91 11.85 -22.54 -6.86
C THR A 91 10.82 -21.63 -7.55
N CYS A 92 10.66 -20.41 -7.06
CA CYS A 92 9.70 -19.42 -7.56
C CYS A 92 10.39 -18.29 -8.33
N LEU A 93 11.51 -17.77 -7.82
CA LEU A 93 12.18 -16.57 -8.33
C LEU A 93 13.40 -16.85 -9.20
N GLY A 94 13.88 -18.10 -9.25
CA GLY A 94 15.12 -18.45 -9.91
C GLY A 94 16.36 -18.10 -9.08
N THR A 95 17.51 -17.91 -9.72
CA THR A 95 18.77 -17.61 -9.01
C THR A 95 19.62 -16.66 -9.84
N ASN A 96 20.40 -15.83 -9.15
CA ASN A 96 21.43 -15.00 -9.76
C ASN A 96 22.82 -15.56 -9.41
N PRO A 97 23.63 -16.03 -10.37
CA PRO A 97 24.98 -16.54 -10.09
C PRO A 97 25.91 -15.53 -9.40
N ALA A 98 25.66 -14.22 -9.58
CA ALA A 98 26.43 -13.18 -8.88
C ALA A 98 26.28 -13.27 -7.34
N ASN A 99 25.19 -13.88 -6.86
CA ASN A 99 24.86 -13.96 -5.45
C ASN A 99 25.31 -15.28 -4.79
N ASP A 100 25.98 -16.19 -5.50
CA ASP A 100 26.28 -17.54 -5.00
C ASP A 100 27.12 -17.53 -3.70
N ASN A 101 28.02 -16.55 -3.58
CA ASN A 101 28.90 -16.36 -2.43
C ASN A 101 28.23 -15.66 -1.24
N PHE A 102 27.07 -15.02 -1.45
CA PHE A 102 26.33 -14.41 -0.37
C PHE A 102 25.73 -15.49 0.51
N LYS A 103 25.90 -15.31 1.82
CA LYS A 103 25.25 -16.14 2.83
C LYS A 103 24.01 -15.39 3.27
N PHE A 104 22.93 -16.14 3.51
CA PHE A 104 21.85 -15.64 4.33
C PHE A 104 22.44 -15.25 5.68
N ILE A 105 22.38 -13.97 6.02
CA ILE A 105 22.73 -13.46 7.35
C ILE A 105 21.40 -12.96 7.92
N ASP A 106 21.00 -13.49 9.07
CA ASP A 106 19.80 -13.08 9.82
C ASP A 106 19.89 -11.64 10.39
N GLY A 107 20.77 -10.83 9.81
CA GLY A 107 21.11 -9.48 10.24
C GLY A 107 20.44 -8.45 9.34
N ASN A 108 19.83 -7.46 9.96
CA ASN A 108 19.15 -6.28 9.41
C ASN A 108 19.99 -5.47 8.39
N SER A 109 20.34 -6.04 7.24
CA SER A 109 21.03 -5.32 6.16
C SER A 109 20.14 -4.23 5.57
N LEU A 110 18.82 -4.39 5.65
CA LEU A 110 17.84 -3.45 5.16
C LEU A 110 17.26 -2.64 6.33
N LEU A 111 17.80 -1.43 6.51
CA LEU A 111 17.26 -0.47 7.48
C LEU A 111 15.83 -0.10 7.09
N PRO A 112 14.88 -0.07 8.03
CA PRO A 112 13.54 0.42 7.74
C PRO A 112 13.61 1.91 7.37
N PRO A 113 12.82 2.37 6.37
CA PRO A 113 12.80 3.76 5.96
C PRO A 113 12.34 4.66 7.10
N THR A 114 12.95 5.84 7.21
CA THR A 114 12.71 6.74 8.34
C THR A 114 11.28 7.29 8.38
N LYS A 115 10.59 7.38 7.23
CA LYS A 115 9.20 7.82 7.12
C LYS A 115 8.51 7.14 5.94
N ALA A 116 7.21 6.89 6.10
CA ALA A 116 6.37 6.32 5.06
C ALA A 116 5.10 7.15 4.77
N VAL A 117 4.53 7.06 3.57
CA VAL A 117 3.31 7.77 3.17
C VAL A 117 2.22 6.75 2.92
N ASN A 118 1.05 6.99 3.52
CA ASN A 118 -0.10 6.15 3.28
C ASN A 118 -0.45 6.16 1.78
N GLN A 119 -0.61 5.00 1.16
CA GLN A 119 -0.86 4.88 -0.28
C GLN A 119 -2.09 5.67 -0.74
N ARG A 120 -3.12 5.82 0.11
CA ARG A 120 -4.31 6.63 -0.20
C ARG A 120 -4.04 8.13 -0.29
N ASN A 121 -2.88 8.58 0.20
CA ASN A 121 -2.48 9.98 0.23
C ASN A 121 -1.31 10.27 -0.72
N ALA A 122 -0.72 9.26 -1.36
CA ALA A 122 0.43 9.43 -2.24
C ALA A 122 0.14 10.43 -3.38
N ASP A 123 -1.02 10.29 -4.04
CA ASP A 123 -1.44 11.22 -5.11
C ASP A 123 -1.61 12.66 -4.61
N LEU A 124 -2.17 12.82 -3.40
CA LEU A 124 -2.37 14.14 -2.83
C LEU A 124 -1.04 14.80 -2.44
N VAL A 125 -0.09 14.02 -1.93
CA VAL A 125 1.28 14.47 -1.65
C VAL A 125 1.98 14.87 -2.95
N HIS A 126 1.82 14.11 -4.03
CA HIS A 126 2.34 14.47 -5.35
C HIS A 126 1.78 15.82 -5.83
N PHE A 127 0.45 15.98 -5.85
CA PHE A 127 -0.16 17.25 -6.29
C PHE A 127 0.27 18.42 -5.42
N TRP A 128 0.38 18.22 -4.11
CA TRP A 128 0.82 19.24 -3.18
C TRP A 128 2.28 19.67 -3.42
N ASP A 129 3.19 18.71 -3.62
CA ASP A 129 4.59 19.04 -3.88
C ASP A 129 4.76 19.76 -5.23
N LYS A 130 4.07 19.28 -6.26
CA LYS A 130 4.02 19.94 -7.57
C LYS A 130 3.53 21.39 -7.44
N TYR A 131 2.45 21.64 -6.71
CA TYR A 131 1.96 23.00 -6.45
C TYR A 131 3.00 23.85 -5.70
N ARG A 132 3.65 23.30 -4.67
CA ARG A 132 4.63 24.01 -3.83
C ARG A 132 5.88 24.41 -4.61
N LYS A 133 6.37 23.57 -5.52
CA LYS A 133 7.59 23.81 -6.30
C LYS A 133 7.41 24.81 -7.44
N VAL A 134 6.19 24.99 -7.92
CA VAL A 134 5.93 25.89 -9.05
C VAL A 134 6.01 27.37 -8.59
N PRO A 135 6.69 28.24 -9.37
CA PRO A 135 6.80 29.67 -9.03
C PRO A 135 5.45 30.38 -8.92
N ASP A 136 5.37 31.32 -7.99
CA ASP A 136 4.19 32.15 -7.76
C ASP A 136 3.78 32.96 -9.00
N GLY A 137 2.47 33.09 -9.23
CA GLY A 137 1.91 33.85 -10.34
C GLY A 137 2.02 33.20 -11.72
N SER A 138 2.49 31.94 -11.80
CA SER A 138 2.52 31.20 -13.06
C SER A 138 1.20 30.46 -13.32
N VAL A 139 0.79 30.37 -14.59
CA VAL A 139 -0.38 29.59 -15.02
C VAL A 139 -0.31 28.13 -14.55
N ARG A 140 0.91 27.56 -14.54
CA ARG A 140 1.16 26.21 -14.04
C ARG A 140 0.84 26.05 -12.55
N LYS A 141 0.95 27.12 -11.76
CA LYS A 141 0.63 27.08 -10.32
C LYS A 141 -0.87 27.03 -10.12
N ASP A 142 -1.62 27.79 -10.89
CA ASP A 142 -3.09 27.76 -10.88
C ASP A 142 -3.61 26.38 -11.30
N GLU A 143 -3.01 25.76 -12.32
CA GLU A 143 -3.31 24.39 -12.73
C GLU A 143 -3.01 23.37 -11.62
N ALA A 144 -1.84 23.46 -10.97
CA ALA A 144 -1.49 22.58 -9.86
C ALA A 144 -2.40 22.77 -8.65
N GLN A 145 -2.78 24.01 -8.34
CA GLN A 145 -3.74 24.33 -7.28
C GLN A 145 -5.11 23.72 -7.57
N LYS A 146 -5.57 23.83 -8.82
CA LYS A 146 -6.83 23.22 -9.27
C LYS A 146 -6.80 21.69 -9.10
N GLN A 147 -5.70 21.02 -9.43
CA GLN A 147 -5.54 19.57 -9.23
C GLN A 147 -5.68 19.16 -7.76
N VAL A 148 -5.04 19.88 -6.84
CA VAL A 148 -5.17 19.63 -5.39
C VAL A 148 -6.63 19.80 -4.95
N MET A 149 -7.29 20.90 -5.36
CA MET A 149 -8.66 21.20 -4.99
C MET A 149 -9.66 20.16 -5.53
N GLU A 150 -9.53 19.76 -6.79
CA GLU A 150 -10.39 18.74 -7.40
C GLU A 150 -10.25 17.39 -6.70
N ALA A 151 -9.02 16.94 -6.42
CA ALA A 151 -8.77 15.70 -5.70
C ALA A 151 -9.35 15.70 -4.28
N MET A 152 -9.16 16.79 -3.52
CA MET A 152 -9.73 16.93 -2.17
C MET A 152 -11.25 17.00 -2.19
N SER A 153 -11.83 17.78 -3.11
CA SER A 153 -13.28 17.94 -3.26
C SER A 153 -13.95 16.61 -3.60
N HIS A 154 -13.38 15.85 -4.54
CA HIS A 154 -13.90 14.55 -4.91
C HIS A 154 -13.88 13.56 -3.73
N ARG A 155 -12.77 13.48 -2.98
CA ARG A 155 -12.69 12.61 -1.78
C ARG A 155 -13.72 12.99 -0.73
N MET A 156 -13.87 14.29 -0.45
CA MET A 156 -14.85 14.79 0.50
C MET A 156 -16.29 14.48 0.06
N HIS A 157 -16.60 14.61 -1.24
CA HIS A 157 -17.90 14.25 -1.80
C HIS A 157 -18.24 12.78 -1.58
N VAL A 158 -17.31 11.86 -1.89
CA VAL A 158 -17.51 10.42 -1.69
C VAL A 158 -17.69 10.09 -0.22
N ASP A 159 -16.82 10.61 0.67
CA ASP A 159 -16.90 10.37 2.11
C ASP A 159 -18.24 10.84 2.69
N ASN A 160 -18.68 12.04 2.32
CA ASN A 160 -19.96 12.60 2.77
C ASN A 160 -21.16 11.80 2.23
N SER A 161 -21.08 11.35 0.98
CA SER A 161 -22.15 10.56 0.35
C SER A 161 -22.32 9.21 1.05
N ILE A 162 -21.23 8.50 1.35
CA ILE A 162 -21.27 7.23 2.10
C ILE A 162 -21.81 7.44 3.51
N GLN A 163 -21.35 8.47 4.21
CA GLN A 163 -21.87 8.80 5.54
C GLN A 163 -23.37 9.12 5.51
N LEU A 164 -23.83 9.88 4.52
CA LEU A 164 -25.25 10.20 4.37
C LEU A 164 -26.09 8.95 4.12
N ILE A 165 -25.66 8.07 3.21
CA ILE A 165 -26.34 6.81 2.92
C ILE A 165 -26.45 5.95 4.19
N GLY A 166 -25.36 5.84 4.97
CA GLY A 166 -25.39 5.14 6.25
C GLY A 166 -26.42 5.70 7.23
N LYS A 167 -26.47 7.04 7.36
CA LYS A 167 -27.45 7.73 8.22
C LYS A 167 -28.89 7.54 7.74
N LEU A 168 -29.12 7.51 6.43
CA LEU A 168 -30.45 7.30 5.85
C LEU A 168 -30.94 5.86 6.03
N LEU A 169 -30.06 4.87 5.88
CA LEU A 169 -30.44 3.45 5.97
C LEU A 169 -30.57 2.94 7.40
N PHE A 170 -29.73 3.43 8.32
CA PHE A 170 -29.62 2.87 9.67
C PHE A 170 -29.83 3.90 10.78
N GLY A 171 -30.04 5.18 10.46
CA GLY A 171 -30.16 6.27 11.42
C GLY A 171 -28.82 6.92 11.79
N VAL A 172 -28.89 8.07 12.46
CA VAL A 172 -27.72 8.94 12.74
C VAL A 172 -26.68 8.26 13.64
N GLU A 173 -27.13 7.48 14.63
CA GLU A 173 -26.24 6.81 15.59
C GLU A 173 -25.70 5.49 15.04
N ARG A 174 -26.58 4.61 14.54
CA ARG A 174 -26.21 3.27 14.08
C ARG A 174 -25.58 3.25 12.69
N GLY A 175 -25.82 4.26 11.85
CA GLY A 175 -25.23 4.33 10.50
C GLY A 175 -23.71 4.24 10.50
N PRO A 176 -23.00 5.14 11.21
CA PRO A 176 -21.56 5.06 11.35
C PRO A 176 -21.07 3.76 12.00
N GLU A 177 -21.79 3.23 13.00
CA GLU A 177 -21.44 1.98 13.66
C GLU A 177 -21.46 0.80 12.67
N VAL A 178 -22.56 0.64 11.93
CA VAL A 178 -22.73 -0.44 10.95
C VAL A 178 -21.70 -0.35 9.83
N LEU A 179 -21.47 0.85 9.27
CA LEU A 179 -20.55 1.02 8.14
C LEU A 179 -19.07 0.86 8.51
N ASN A 180 -18.69 1.19 9.75
CA ASN A 180 -17.29 1.13 10.20
C ASN A 180 -16.94 -0.17 10.94
N THR A 181 -17.92 -1.04 11.20
CA THR A 181 -17.67 -2.32 11.86
C THR A 181 -16.78 -3.21 10.99
N VAL A 182 -15.70 -3.72 11.59
CA VAL A 182 -14.77 -4.65 10.94
C VAL A 182 -15.06 -6.06 11.43
N ARG A 183 -15.27 -7.00 10.50
CA ARG A 183 -15.45 -8.41 10.82
C ARG A 183 -14.19 -9.00 11.48
N PRO A 184 -14.32 -9.99 12.38
CA PRO A 184 -13.18 -10.68 12.97
C PRO A 184 -12.22 -11.26 11.92
N ALA A 185 -10.93 -11.35 12.28
CA ALA A 185 -9.92 -11.92 11.40
C ALA A 185 -10.28 -13.36 10.98
N GLY A 186 -10.05 -13.68 9.70
CA GLY A 186 -10.39 -14.98 9.10
C GLY A 186 -11.80 -15.08 8.52
N GLN A 187 -12.68 -14.10 8.76
CA GLN A 187 -13.98 -14.05 8.08
C GLN A 187 -13.90 -13.35 6.72
N PRO A 188 -14.73 -13.76 5.73
CA PRO A 188 -14.85 -13.03 4.47
C PRO A 188 -15.43 -11.64 4.70
N LEU A 189 -15.03 -10.69 3.85
CA LEU A 189 -15.51 -9.30 3.91
C LEU A 189 -17.04 -9.20 3.74
N ASP A 190 -17.60 -9.99 2.83
CA ASP A 190 -19.02 -10.02 2.49
C ASP A 190 -19.47 -11.47 2.26
N ASP A 191 -20.73 -11.75 2.54
CA ASP A 191 -21.33 -13.09 2.37
C ASP A 191 -21.91 -13.28 0.96
N ASP A 192 -22.31 -12.20 0.28
CA ASP A 192 -22.82 -12.19 -1.09
C ASP A 192 -22.08 -11.17 -1.97
N TRP A 193 -21.03 -11.65 -2.63
CA TRP A 193 -20.25 -10.87 -3.59
C TRP A 193 -21.04 -10.32 -4.77
N LYS A 194 -22.20 -10.90 -5.12
CA LYS A 194 -23.08 -10.34 -6.16
C LYS A 194 -23.84 -9.14 -5.61
N CYS A 195 -24.33 -9.23 -4.37
CA CYS A 195 -24.94 -8.11 -3.67
C CYS A 195 -23.96 -6.94 -3.55
N LEU A 196 -22.74 -7.18 -3.05
CA LEU A 196 -21.69 -6.16 -2.93
C LEU A 196 -21.44 -5.43 -4.26
N LYS A 197 -21.22 -6.17 -5.34
CA LYS A 197 -21.00 -5.58 -6.69
C LYS A 197 -22.20 -4.77 -7.17
N LYS A 198 -23.43 -5.23 -6.89
CA LYS A 198 -24.64 -4.50 -7.24
C LYS A 198 -24.73 -3.19 -6.46
N MET A 199 -24.46 -3.22 -5.16
CA MET A 199 -24.48 -2.02 -4.31
C MET A 199 -23.44 -0.98 -4.74
N VAL A 200 -22.22 -1.41 -5.08
CA VAL A 200 -21.19 -0.52 -5.63
C VAL A 200 -21.67 0.15 -6.92
N ARG A 201 -22.21 -0.62 -7.88
CA ARG A 201 -22.73 -0.06 -9.14
C ARG A 201 -23.91 0.90 -8.91
N THR A 202 -24.80 0.58 -7.99
CA THR A 202 -25.91 1.46 -7.62
C THR A 202 -25.39 2.77 -7.03
N PHE A 203 -24.36 2.73 -6.19
CA PHE A 203 -23.70 3.92 -5.69
C PHE A 203 -23.07 4.74 -6.83
N GLU A 204 -22.22 4.15 -7.67
CA GLU A 204 -21.56 4.82 -8.80
C GLU A 204 -22.58 5.48 -9.75
N THR A 205 -23.70 4.80 -10.04
CA THR A 205 -24.75 5.32 -10.94
C THR A 205 -25.40 6.61 -10.44
N HIS A 206 -25.49 6.80 -9.12
CA HIS A 206 -26.23 7.91 -8.51
C HIS A 206 -25.34 8.95 -7.81
N CYS A 207 -24.14 8.56 -7.41
CA CYS A 207 -23.24 9.39 -6.62
C CYS A 207 -21.94 9.78 -7.34
N GLY A 208 -21.65 9.17 -8.50
CA GLY A 208 -20.41 9.37 -9.25
C GLY A 208 -19.48 8.17 -9.17
#